data_AF-A0A0H1BMB0-F1
#
_entry.id   AF-A0A0H1BMB0-F1
#
_cell.length_a   1.000
_cell.length_b   1.000
_cell.length_c   1.000
_cell.angle_alpha   90.00
_cell.angle_beta   90.00
_cell.angle_gamma   90.00
#
_symmetry.space_group_name_H-M   'P 1'
#
loop_
_entity.id
_entity.type
_entity.pdbx_description
1 polymer ?
#
loop_
_entity_poly.entity_id
_entity_poly.type
_entity_poly.pdbx_seq_one_letter_code
_entity_poly.pdbx_strand_id
1 'polypeptide(L)'
;MLENNKKHKEEFINETHHLSEIVLKEVEIIIAILSQIEVQLVNINIHSDIVIINKVIKTAEVKLFSFLIYINSKTILLINNKHQLHSIILLSDKDNDFRMQV
;
A
#
# COMPACT_ATOMS: atom_id res chain seq x y z
N MET A 1 28.67 -14.84 -19.10
CA MET A 1 27.22 -14.87 -19.39
C MET A 1 26.35 -14.49 -18.20
N LEU A 2 26.60 -15.00 -16.98
CA LEU A 2 25.79 -14.67 -15.78
C LEU A 2 25.89 -13.20 -15.33
N GLU A 3 27.06 -12.57 -15.40
CA GLU A 3 27.24 -11.15 -15.00
C GLU A 3 26.52 -10.17 -15.93
N ASN A 4 26.52 -10.42 -17.24
CA ASN A 4 25.73 -9.63 -18.19
C ASN A 4 24.24 -9.69 -17.86
N ASN A 5 23.69 -10.84 -17.50
CA ASN A 5 22.26 -10.93 -17.15
C ASN A 5 21.92 -10.17 -15.87
N LYS A 6 22.85 -10.08 -14.91
CA LYS A 6 22.66 -9.27 -13.69
C LYS A 6 22.60 -7.78 -14.02
N LYS A 7 23.53 -7.30 -14.86
CA LYS A 7 23.57 -5.91 -15.30
C LYS A 7 22.31 -5.50 -16.06
N HIS A 8 21.87 -6.30 -17.05
CA HIS A 8 20.65 -6.00 -17.79
C HIS A 8 19.39 -6.03 -16.92
N LYS A 9 19.36 -6.88 -15.88
CA LYS A 9 18.27 -6.90 -14.90
C LYS A 9 18.24 -5.61 -14.08
N GLU A 10 19.39 -5.13 -13.61
CA GLU A 10 19.49 -3.87 -12.86
C GLU A 10 19.10 -2.67 -13.74
N GLU A 11 19.55 -2.63 -14.99
CA GLU A 11 19.17 -1.60 -15.96
C GLU A 11 17.66 -1.58 -16.20
N PHE A 12 17.04 -2.74 -16.42
CA PHE A 12 15.58 -2.84 -16.60
C PHE A 12 14.78 -2.39 -15.36
N ILE A 13 15.25 -2.73 -14.15
CA ILE A 13 14.62 -2.27 -12.91
C ILE A 13 14.71 -0.75 -12.78
N ASN A 14 15.86 -0.16 -13.12
CA ASN A 14 16.04 1.29 -13.04
C ASN A 14 15.19 2.03 -14.08
N GLU A 15 15.10 1.52 -15.32
CA GLU A 15 14.24 2.09 -16.36
C GLU A 15 12.77 2.05 -15.98
N THR A 16 12.29 0.93 -15.44
CA THR A 16 10.90 0.79 -14.98
C THR A 16 10.60 1.69 -13.78
N HIS A 17 11.56 1.89 -12.87
CA HIS A 17 11.45 2.85 -11.78
C HIS A 17 11.34 4.29 -12.30
N HIS A 18 12.23 4.69 -13.21
CA HIS A 18 12.25 6.02 -13.80
C HIS A 18 10.95 6.34 -14.55
N LEU A 19 10.43 5.39 -15.33
CA LEU A 19 9.13 5.55 -16.00
C LEU A 19 7.98 5.72 -15.01
N SER A 20 8.00 4.97 -13.90
CA SER A 20 6.98 5.08 -12.85
C SER A 20 7.01 6.46 -12.21
N GLU A 21 8.19 7.02 -11.93
CA GLU A 21 8.32 8.39 -11.40
C GLU A 21 7.79 9.45 -12.36
N ILE A 22 8.04 9.31 -13.67
CA ILE A 22 7.53 10.24 -14.68
C ILE A 22 5.99 10.18 -14.68
N VAL A 23 5.41 8.99 -14.79
CA VAL A 23 3.95 8.83 -14.83
C VAL A 23 3.31 9.41 -13.57
N LEU A 24 3.89 9.15 -12.40
CA LEU A 24 3.36 9.64 -11.12
C LEU A 24 3.43 11.17 -10.96
N LYS A 25 4.33 11.85 -11.69
CA LYS A 25 4.39 13.33 -11.72
C LYS A 25 3.34 13.97 -12.61
N GLU A 26 2.88 13.26 -13.63
CA GLU A 26 1.95 13.77 -14.64
C GLU A 26 0.47 13.47 -14.30
N VAL A 27 0.21 12.56 -13.34
CA VAL A 27 -1.15 12.21 -12.94
C VAL A 27 -1.67 13.12 -11.83
N GLU A 28 -2.94 13.50 -11.93
CA GLU A 28 -3.62 14.30 -10.91
C GLU A 28 -4.17 13.43 -9.76
N ILE A 29 -4.49 12.16 -10.04
CA ILE A 29 -5.11 11.23 -9.10
C ILE A 29 -4.46 9.87 -9.20
N ILE A 30 -4.07 9.32 -8.05
CA ILE A 30 -3.57 7.95 -7.91
C ILE A 30 -4.61 7.13 -7.14
N ILE A 31 -5.02 6.01 -7.72
CA ILE A 31 -5.95 5.06 -7.09
C ILE A 31 -5.20 3.75 -6.88
N ALA A 32 -5.04 3.34 -5.62
CA ALA A 32 -4.31 2.13 -5.27
C ALA A 32 -4.95 1.39 -4.10
N ILE A 33 -4.68 0.08 -4.02
CA ILE A 33 -5.01 -0.72 -2.83
C ILE A 33 -3.92 -0.48 -1.78
N LEU A 34 -4.31 -0.30 -0.53
CA LEU A 34 -3.41 0.01 0.58
C LEU A 34 -2.18 -0.92 0.67
N SER A 35 -2.38 -2.22 0.47
CA SER A 35 -1.31 -3.23 0.52
C SER A 35 -0.34 -3.18 -0.66
N GLN A 36 -0.71 -2.55 -1.77
CA GLN A 36 0.13 -2.43 -2.97
C GLN A 36 0.95 -1.14 -2.95
N ILE A 37 0.37 -0.08 -2.40
CA ILE A 37 1.00 1.24 -2.34
C ILE A 37 2.06 1.34 -1.24
N GLU A 38 1.99 0.52 -0.19
CA GLU A 38 2.99 0.52 0.91
C GLU A 38 4.43 0.30 0.39
N VAL A 39 4.62 -0.67 -0.52
CA VAL A 39 5.92 -0.94 -1.15
C VAL A 39 6.38 0.22 -2.03
N GLN A 40 5.43 0.92 -2.65
CA GLN A 40 5.71 2.04 -3.53
C GLN A 40 6.02 3.32 -2.75
N LEU A 41 5.37 3.59 -1.61
CA LEU A 41 5.66 4.77 -0.78
C LEU A 41 7.06 4.72 -0.16
N VAL A 42 7.57 3.54 0.16
CA VAL A 42 8.93 3.40 0.68
C VAL A 42 9.98 3.73 -0.39
N ASN A 43 9.69 3.41 -1.65
CA ASN A 43 10.64 3.55 -2.76
C ASN A 43 10.45 4.83 -3.58
N ILE A 44 9.22 5.34 -3.62
CA ILE A 44 8.80 6.50 -4.40
C ILE A 44 8.28 7.53 -3.41
N ASN A 45 8.98 8.64 -3.30
CA ASN A 45 8.61 9.76 -2.42
C ASN A 45 7.41 10.52 -3.01
N ILE A 46 6.25 9.88 -3.02
CA ILE A 46 5.00 10.46 -3.51
C ILE A 46 4.50 11.43 -2.45
N HIS A 47 4.56 12.73 -2.77
CA HIS A 47 3.94 13.77 -1.96
C HIS A 47 2.52 14.00 -2.47
N SER A 48 1.52 13.98 -1.58
CA SER A 48 0.13 14.27 -1.93
C SER A 48 -0.49 15.18 -0.88
N ASP A 49 -0.94 16.37 -1.26
CA ASP A 49 -1.57 17.31 -0.32
C ASP A 49 -2.81 16.71 0.36
N ILE A 50 -3.54 15.85 -0.35
CA ILE A 50 -4.76 15.19 0.12
C ILE A 50 -4.66 13.68 -0.13
N VAL A 51 -4.91 12.89 0.91
CA VAL A 51 -5.06 11.42 0.81
C VAL A 51 -6.43 11.01 1.33
N ILE A 52 -7.13 10.17 0.55
CA ILE A 52 -8.44 9.63 0.92
C ILE A 52 -8.32 8.11 1.07
N ILE A 53 -8.57 7.61 2.29
CA ILE A 53 -8.58 6.18 2.57
C ILE A 53 -10.03 5.74 2.78
N ASN A 54 -10.52 4.91 1.86
CA ASN A 54 -11.88 4.39 1.92
C ASN A 54 -11.93 3.00 2.60
N LYS A 55 -13.07 2.68 3.23
CA LYS A 55 -13.34 1.39 3.89
C LYS A 55 -12.28 1.02 4.93
N VAL A 56 -11.88 2.00 5.75
CA VAL A 56 -10.80 1.83 6.76
C VAL A 56 -11.04 0.65 7.70
N ILE A 57 -12.31 0.35 8.01
CA ILE A 57 -12.72 -0.78 8.87
C ILE A 57 -12.31 -2.17 8.37
N LYS A 58 -11.99 -2.29 7.06
CA LYS A 58 -11.53 -3.53 6.44
C LYS A 58 -10.03 -3.71 6.53
N THR A 59 -9.31 -2.75 7.10
CA THR A 59 -7.86 -2.79 7.28
C THR A 59 -7.55 -3.01 8.76
N ALA A 60 -6.63 -3.92 9.06
CA ALA A 60 -6.10 -4.05 10.42
C ALA A 60 -5.42 -2.74 10.86
N GLU A 61 -5.68 -2.27 12.08
CA GLU A 61 -5.21 -0.96 12.56
C GLU A 61 -3.69 -0.77 12.40
N VAL A 62 -2.90 -1.80 12.68
CA VAL A 62 -1.43 -1.77 12.52
C VAL A 62 -1.00 -1.43 11.09
N LYS A 63 -1.69 -1.98 10.08
CA LYS A 63 -1.39 -1.69 8.67
C LYS A 63 -1.77 -0.26 8.29
N LEU A 64 -2.88 0.23 8.84
CA LEU A 64 -3.28 1.62 8.63
C LEU A 64 -2.25 2.58 9.23
N PHE A 65 -1.80 2.34 10.46
CA PHE A 65 -0.78 3.18 11.10
C PHE A 65 0.56 3.13 10.36
N SER A 66 1.01 1.96 9.92
CA SER A 66 2.22 1.82 9.08
C SER A 66 2.13 2.75 7.87
N PHE A 67 1.02 2.67 7.13
CA PHE A 67 0.80 3.51 5.96
C PHE A 67 0.80 5.00 6.28
N LEU A 68 0.12 5.43 7.35
CA LEU A 68 0.04 6.83 7.75
C LEU A 68 1.40 7.45 8.11
N ILE A 69 2.36 6.65 8.61
CA ILE A 69 3.71 7.13 8.95
C ILE A 69 4.49 7.54 7.69
N TYR A 70 4.28 6.87 6.56
CA TYR A 70 5.01 7.12 5.32
C TYR A 70 4.34 8.14 4.40
N ILE A 71 3.09 8.51 4.68
CA ILE A 71 2.40 9.52 3.89
C ILE A 71 2.88 10.91 4.30
N ASN A 72 3.48 11.60 3.35
CA ASN A 72 3.70 13.03 3.45
C ASN A 72 2.51 13.79 2.84
N SER A 73 1.51 14.09 3.67
CA SER A 73 0.28 14.76 3.27
C SER A 73 -0.17 15.83 4.26
N LYS A 74 -0.80 16.89 3.75
CA LYS A 74 -1.38 17.96 4.58
C LYS A 74 -2.75 17.57 5.13
N THR A 75 -3.48 16.69 4.46
CA THR A 75 -4.85 16.33 4.83
C THR A 75 -5.13 14.88 4.51
N ILE A 76 -5.56 14.12 5.53
CA ILE A 76 -5.93 12.72 5.39
C ILE A 76 -7.40 12.55 5.76
N LEU A 77 -8.21 12.07 4.82
CA LEU A 77 -9.62 11.76 5.02
C LEU A 77 -9.81 10.25 5.17
N LEU A 78 -10.26 9.83 6.34
CA LEU A 78 -10.57 8.45 6.66
C LEU A 78 -12.08 8.21 6.54
N ILE A 79 -12.49 7.44 5.52
CA ILE A 79 -13.90 7.11 5.29
C ILE A 79 -14.17 5.72 5.89
N ASN A 80 -15.04 5.70 6.89
CA ASN A 80 -15.45 4.50 7.61
C ASN A 80 -16.98 4.42 7.73
N ASN A 81 -17.52 3.21 7.65
CA ASN A 81 -18.88 2.89 8.08
C ASN A 81 -18.83 1.77 9.12
N LYS A 82 -19.07 2.13 10.39
CA LYS A 82 -19.04 1.22 11.54
C LYS A 82 -20.10 0.12 11.52
N HIS A 83 -21.07 0.20 10.61
CA HIS A 83 -22.15 -0.78 10.46
C HIS A 83 -21.88 -1.78 9.32
N GLN A 84 -20.71 -1.72 8.69
CA GLN A 84 -20.30 -2.64 7.63
C GLN A 84 -19.34 -3.71 8.15
N LEU A 85 -19.17 -4.78 7.37
CA LEU A 85 -18.26 -5.89 7.67
C LEU A 85 -16.84 -5.40 7.96
N HIS A 86 -16.32 -5.81 9.13
CA HIS A 86 -14.94 -5.59 9.56
C HIS A 86 -13.93 -6.43 8.77
N SER A 87 -12.64 -6.11 8.95
CA SER A 87 -11.53 -6.90 8.40
C SER A 87 -11.60 -8.36 8.84
N ILE A 88 -11.41 -9.28 7.89
CA ILE A 88 -11.23 -10.69 8.20
C ILE A 88 -9.79 -10.89 8.70
N ILE A 89 -9.64 -11.30 9.95
CA ILE A 89 -8.35 -11.71 10.51
C ILE A 89 -8.35 -13.24 10.55
N LEU A 90 -7.67 -13.86 9.59
CA LEU A 90 -7.40 -15.31 9.63
C LEU A 90 -6.17 -15.51 10.52
N LEU A 91 -6.39 -15.75 11.80
CA LEU A 91 -5.36 -16.33 12.66
C LEU A 91 -5.22 -17.80 12.22
N SER A 92 -4.17 -18.12 11.47
CA SER A 92 -3.83 -19.53 11.24
C SER A 92 -3.15 -20.06 12.50
N ASP A 93 -3.94 -20.33 13.53
CA ASP A 93 -3.50 -21.29 14.52
C ASP A 93 -3.46 -22.63 13.81
N LYS A 94 -2.25 -23.17 13.58
CA LYS A 94 -2.13 -24.59 13.24
C LYS A 94 -2.59 -25.51 14.39
N ASP A 95 -3.02 -24.94 15.52
CA ASP A 95 -3.37 -25.71 16.72
C ASP A 95 -4.74 -25.39 17.35
N ASN A 96 -5.58 -24.48 16.82
CA ASN A 96 -6.90 -24.22 17.41
C ASN A 96 -7.98 -24.00 16.35
N ASP A 97 -8.61 -25.11 16.00
CA ASP A 97 -9.92 -25.15 15.36
C ASP A 97 -10.99 -24.73 16.38
N PHE A 98 -11.10 -23.42 16.65
CA PHE A 98 -12.30 -22.86 17.27
C PHE A 98 -12.75 -21.62 16.51
N ARG A 99 -13.71 -21.86 15.62
CA ARG A 99 -14.57 -20.83 15.06
C ARG A 99 -15.24 -20.07 16.21
N MET A 100 -15.04 -18.76 16.27
CA MET A 100 -16.02 -17.87 16.88
C MET A 100 -16.49 -16.86 15.84
N GLN A 101 -17.70 -17.10 15.33
CA GLN A 101 -18.57 -16.06 14.83
C GLN A 101 -19.16 -15.34 16.05
N VAL A 102 -18.93 -14.02 16.13
CA VAL A 102 -19.88 -13.07 16.72
C VAL A 102 -19.88 -11.84 15.82
#